data_AF-A0A7W8T1A4-F1
#
_entry.id   AF-A0A7W8T1A4-F1
#
_cell.length_a   1.000
_cell.length_b   1.000
_cell.length_c   1.000
_cell.angle_alpha   90.00
_cell.angle_beta   90.00
_cell.angle_gamma   90.00
#
_symmetry.space_group_name_H-M   'P 1'
#
loop_
_entity.id
_entity.type
_entity.pdbx_description
1 polymer ?
#
loop_
_entity_poly.entity_id
_entity_poly.type
_entity_poly.pdbx_seq_one_letter_code
_entity_poly.pdbx_strand_id
1 'polypeptide(L)' 'MEQEPSVDEQIRIRAYYLWEQAAEPKGTPEQYWEQARREIEKEAPPVESGPVSGDSMK' A
#
# COMPACT_ATOMS: atom_id res chain seq x y z
N MET A 1 21.06 13.26 7.10
CA MET A 1 20.34 11.97 7.22
C MET A 1 19.09 12.14 6.39
N GLU A 2 19.13 11.63 5.17
CA GLU A 2 17.93 11.57 4.33
C GLU A 2 17.04 10.51 4.98
N GLN A 3 15.99 10.97 5.64
CA GLN A 3 15.02 10.06 6.25
C GLN A 3 14.22 9.49 5.09
N GLU A 4 14.54 8.26 4.67
CA GLU A 4 13.69 7.49 3.77
C GLU A 4 12.26 7.51 4.37
N PRO A 5 11.24 7.92 3.60
CA PRO A 5 9.87 7.96 4.12
C PRO A 5 9.48 6.56 4.58
N SER A 6 8.90 6.48 5.77
CA SER A 6 8.39 5.21 6.31
C SER A 6 7.41 4.57 5.33
N VAL A 7 7.28 3.24 5.37
CA VAL A 7 6.35 2.51 4.48
C VAL A 7 4.94 3.08 4.58
N ASP A 8 4.46 3.40 5.79
CA ASP A 8 3.15 4.04 5.99
C ASP A 8 3.04 5.42 5.33
N GLU A 9 4.12 6.20 5.32
CA GLU A 9 4.15 7.51 4.67
C GLU A 9 4.14 7.40 3.15
N GLN A 10 4.86 6.42 2.60
CA GLN A 10 4.77 6.09 1.18
C GLN A 10 3.34 5.67 0.80
N ILE A 11 2.69 4.85 1.64
CA ILE A 11 1.30 4.41 1.42
C ILE A 11 0.34 5.59 1.44
N ARG A 12 0.49 6.51 2.41
CA ARG A 12 -0.30 7.76 2.47
C ARG A 12 -0.21 8.56 1.18
N ILE A 13 1.03 8.82 0.74
CA ILE A 13 1.29 9.64 -0.43
C ILE A 13 0.69 8.98 -1.68
N ARG A 14 0.94 7.68 -1.87
CA ARG A 14 0.41 6.91 -3.01
C ARG A 14 -1.12 6.85 -2.99
N ALA A 15 -1.73 6.58 -1.84
CA ALA A 15 -3.18 6.51 -1.70
C ALA A 15 -3.84 7.86 -2.02
N TYR A 16 -3.23 8.96 -1.58
CA TYR A 16 -3.67 10.32 -1.91
C TYR A 16 -3.67 10.56 -3.43
N TYR A 17 -2.57 10.22 -4.12
CA TYR A 17 -2.50 10.37 -5.58
C TYR A 17 -3.50 9.49 -6.33
N LEU A 18 -3.69 8.24 -5.89
CA LEU A 18 -4.68 7.33 -6.47
C LEU A 18 -6.10 7.91 -6.33
N TRP A 19 -6.44 8.45 -5.16
CA TRP A 19 -7.72 9.10 -4.93
C TRP A 19 -7.88 10.40 -5.73
N GLU A 20 -6.81 11.19 -5.86
CA GLU A 20 -6.83 12.44 -6.63
C GLU A 20 -7.11 12.18 -8.11
N GLN A 21 -6.46 11.16 -8.69
CA GLN A 21 -6.60 10.76 -10.10
C GLN A 21 -7.85 9.93 -10.42
N ALA A 22 -8.54 9.40 -9.42
CA ALA A 22 -9.73 8.59 -9.64
C ALA A 22 -10.87 9.40 -10.30
N ALA A 23 -11.48 8.81 -11.33
CA ALA A 23 -12.68 9.34 -11.96
C ALA A 23 -13.92 9.15 -11.08
N GLU A 24 -14.96 9.95 -11.30
CA GLU A 24 -16.19 9.86 -10.51
C GLU A 24 -17.11 8.69 -10.94
N PRO A 25 -17.76 8.01 -9.98
CA PRO A 25 -17.69 8.23 -8.53
C PRO A 25 -16.39 7.68 -7.93
N LYS A 26 -15.74 8.50 -7.08
CA LYS A 26 -14.52 8.08 -6.39
C LYS A 26 -14.85 6.98 -5.38
N GLY A 27 -14.01 5.93 -5.34
CA GLY A 27 -14.03 4.92 -4.28
C GLY A 27 -13.73 5.49 -2.88
N THR A 28 -13.75 4.63 -1.87
CA THR A 28 -13.47 5.04 -0.49
C THR A 28 -11.97 5.23 -0.23
N PRO A 29 -11.57 6.07 0.74
CA PRO A 29 -10.18 6.24 1.12
C PRO A 29 -9.47 4.92 1.46
N GLU A 30 -10.14 4.01 2.18
CA GLU A 30 -9.60 2.68 2.50
C GLU A 30 -9.26 1.84 1.25
N GLN A 31 -10.03 1.93 0.17
CA GLN A 31 -9.73 1.20 -1.06
C GLN A 31 -8.40 1.66 -1.68
N TYR A 32 -8.16 2.98 -1.71
CA TYR A 32 -6.92 3.54 -2.23
C TYR A 32 -5.73 3.30 -1.29
N TRP A 33 -5.99 3.27 0.03
CA TRP A 33 -5.00 2.88 1.02
C TRP A 33 -4.50 1.45 0.82
N GLU A 34 -5.43 0.50 0.73
CA GLU A 34 -5.12 -0.91 0.50
C GLU A 34 -4.40 -1.11 -0.85
N GLN A 35 -4.83 -0.40 -1.89
CA GLN A 35 -4.17 -0.44 -3.19
C GLN A 35 -2.72 0.08 -3.11
N ALA A 36 -2.53 1.25 -2.50
CA ALA A 36 -1.20 1.84 -2.29
C ALA A 36 -0.27 0.92 -1.49
N ARG A 37 -0.78 0.30 -0.43
CA ARG A 37 -0.05 -0.70 0.37
C ARG A 37 0.44 -1.86 -0.47
N ARG A 38 -0.43 -2.44 -1.29
CA ARG A 38 -0.08 -3.55 -2.18
C ARG A 38 0.90 -3.15 -3.28
N GLU A 39 0.86 -1.91 -3.76
CA GLU A 39 1.82 -1.40 -4.74
C GLU A 39 3.22 -1.25 -4.12
N ILE A 40 3.31 -0.63 -2.94
CA ILE A 40 4.59 -0.42 -2.24
C ILE A 40 5.20 -1.74 -1.77
N GLU A 41 4.39 -2.68 -1.29
CA GLU A 41 4.87 -4.02 -0.91
C GLU A 41 5.46 -4.79 -2.10
N LYS A 42 4.97 -4.55 -3.32
CA LYS A 42 5.53 -5.15 -4.54
C LYS A 42 6.79 -4.43 -5.04
N GLU A 43 6.90 -3.14 -4.79
CA GLU A 43 8.05 -2.31 -5.18
C GLU A 43 9.25 -2.47 -4.23
N ALA A 44 8.99 -2.79 -2.95
CA ALA A 44 10.04 -3.08 -2.00
C ALA A 44 10.77 -4.39 -2.37
N PRO A 45 12.11 -4.44 -2.27
CA PRO A 45 12.83 -5.70 -2.39
C PRO A 45 12.32 -6.67 -1.32
N PRO A 46 12.34 -7.99 -1.54
CA PRO A 46 11.85 -8.99 -0.61
C PRO A 46 12.74 -9.06 0.63
N VAL A 47 12.62 -8.07 1.51
CA VAL A 47 13.20 -8.03 2.84
C VAL A 47 12.02 -8.08 3.81
N GLU A 48 11.65 -9.31 4.18
CA GLU A 48 10.75 -9.64 5.29
C GLU A 48 9.39 -8.92 5.35
N SER A 49 8.53 -9.10 4.34
CA SER A 49 7.10 -9.25 4.67
C SER A 49 6.91 -10.65 5.24
N GLY A 50 6.69 -10.73 6.55
CA GLY A 50 6.50 -11.98 7.29
C GLY A 50 5.44 -12.91 6.67
N PRO A 51 5.43 -14.20 7.04
CA PRO A 51 4.63 -15.20 6.35
C PRO A 51 3.16 -14.79 6.39
N VAL A 52 2.57 -14.71 5.20
CA VAL A 52 1.12 -14.80 5.00
C VAL A 52 0.68 -16.19 5.49
N SER A 53 0.57 -16.34 6.81
CA SER A 53 -0.04 -17.50 7.46
C SER A 53 -1.55 -17.29 7.43
N GLY A 54 -2.11 -17.50 6.25
CA GLY A 54 -3.53 -17.66 6.02
C GLY A 54 -3.71 -18.63 4.87
N ASP A 55 -4.24 -19.82 5.18
CA ASP A 55 -4.53 -20.97 4.29
C ASP A 55 -3.37 -22.00 4.22
N SER A 56 -3.45 -23.23 4.72
CA SER A 56 -4.59 -24.14 4.86
C SER A 56 -4.36 -25.14 6.00
N MET A 57 -5.37 -25.29 6.87
CA MET A 57 -5.54 -26.46 7.74
C MET A 57 -5.98 -27.65 6.87
N LYS A 58 -5.14 -28.69 6.71
CA LYS A 58 -5.50 -30.12 6.62
C LYS A 58 -4.34 -31.01 7.04
#